data_AF-A0A8S4QR49-F1
#
_entry.id   AF-A0A8S4QR49-F1
#
_cell.length_a   1.000
_cell.length_b   1.000
_cell.length_c   1.000
_cell.angle_alpha   90.00
_cell.angle_beta   90.00
_cell.angle_gamma   90.00
#
_symmetry.space_group_name_H-M   'P 1'
#
loop_
_entity.id
_entity.type
_entity.pdbx_description
1 polymer ?
#
loop_
_entity_poly.entity_id
_entity_poly.type
_entity_poly.pdbx_seq_one_letter_code
_entity_poly.pdbx_strand_id
1 'polypeptide(L)'
;MTFQPDNPFMRKMYADSKPTAGVLLKLKVKKTRTGNDIKREVVSTSIVGSVKKINKFESMCDYQYLPVSTPVSKSNTPQCFLEEILPTGEDQLKFMVEPAPMFIIPSNFTRSDKPINYFYTEKRYQTKDTANDESMSADDEVH
;
A
#
# COMPACT_ATOMS: atom_id res chain seq x y z
N MET A 1 -1.31 -2.20 3.96
CA MET A 1 -2.63 -1.80 4.49
C MET A 1 -3.70 -2.65 3.82
N THR A 2 -4.78 -2.99 4.52
CA THR A 2 -5.97 -3.65 3.95
C THR A 2 -7.21 -2.96 4.51
N PHE A 3 -8.27 -2.86 3.71
CA PHE A 3 -9.55 -2.27 4.13
C PHE A 3 -10.44 -3.27 4.87
N GLN A 4 -10.15 -4.57 4.74
CA GLN A 4 -10.82 -5.65 5.46
C GLN A 4 -9.74 -6.56 6.05
N PRO A 5 -9.31 -6.32 7.30
CA PRO A 5 -8.23 -7.09 7.91
C PRO A 5 -8.58 -8.57 8.11
N ASP A 6 -9.87 -8.87 8.32
CA ASP A 6 -10.34 -10.23 8.59
C ASP A 6 -10.58 -11.06 7.31
N ASN A 7 -10.57 -10.42 6.13
CA ASN A 7 -10.79 -11.10 4.86
C ASN A 7 -9.45 -11.50 4.21
N PRO A 8 -9.09 -12.80 4.17
CA PRO A 8 -7.80 -13.26 3.64
C PRO A 8 -7.68 -13.11 2.12
N PHE A 9 -8.81 -12.97 1.41
CA PHE A 9 -8.82 -12.86 -0.05
C PHE A 9 -8.60 -11.44 -0.56
N MET A 10 -8.62 -10.45 0.34
CA MET A 10 -8.47 -9.04 -0.01
C MET A 10 -7.03 -8.68 -0.33
N ARG A 11 -6.83 -8.02 -1.47
CA ARG A 11 -5.51 -7.53 -1.84
C ARG A 11 -5.03 -6.43 -0.90
N LYS A 12 -3.75 -6.51 -0.54
CA LYS A 12 -3.07 -5.54 0.30
C LYS A 12 -2.59 -4.36 -0.55
N MET A 13 -2.69 -3.17 0.01
CA MET A 13 -2.01 -1.98 -0.48
C MET A 13 -0.62 -1.89 0.13
N TYR A 14 0.35 -1.51 -0.69
CA TYR A 14 1.72 -1.27 -0.28
C TYR A 14 2.00 0.23 -0.19
N ALA A 15 2.85 0.61 0.76
CA ALA A 15 3.30 1.98 0.90
C ALA A 15 4.73 2.12 0.42
N ASP A 16 5.01 3.26 -0.19
CA ASP A 16 6.36 3.70 -0.48
C ASP A 16 6.89 4.50 0.70
N SER A 17 8.09 4.13 1.13
CA SER A 17 8.76 4.76 2.26
C SER A 17 9.66 5.88 1.77
N LYS A 18 9.33 7.13 2.11
CA LYS A 18 10.07 8.32 1.69
C LYS A 18 10.77 8.97 2.89
N PRO A 19 12.08 9.29 2.82
CA PRO A 19 12.74 10.08 3.86
C PRO A 19 12.11 11.48 3.92
N THR A 20 12.02 12.05 5.11
CA THR A 20 11.48 13.39 5.31
C THR A 20 12.10 14.05 6.54
N ALA A 21 11.98 15.37 6.65
CA ALA A 21 12.31 16.14 7.85
C ALA A 21 11.03 16.77 8.40
N GLY A 22 10.27 16.00 9.19
CA GLY A 22 9.05 16.46 9.84
C GLY A 22 9.25 16.74 11.33
N VAL A 23 8.42 17.62 11.90
CA VAL A 23 8.39 17.92 13.34
C VAL A 23 6.99 17.66 13.86
N LEU A 24 6.88 16.96 14.99
CA LEU A 24 5.60 16.71 15.66
C LEU A 24 5.34 17.81 16.69
N LEU A 25 4.25 18.55 16.50
CA LEU A 25 3.85 19.65 17.36
C LEU A 25 2.65 19.25 18.23
N LYS A 26 2.77 19.50 19.53
CA LYS A 26 1.65 19.46 20.48
C LYS A 26 1.14 20.89 20.70
N LEU A 27 -0.09 21.12 20.24
CA LEU A 27 -0.83 22.37 20.40
C LEU A 27 -1.85 22.24 21.53
N LYS A 28 -1.83 23.16 22.50
CA LYS A 28 -2.89 23.29 23.52
C LYS A 28 -3.81 24.41 23.09
N VAL A 29 -5.08 24.10 22.84
CA VAL A 29 -6.07 25.07 22.35
C VAL A 29 -7.13 25.30 23.42
N LYS A 30 -7.36 26.56 23.78
CA LYS A 30 -8.49 26.99 24.62
C LYS A 30 -9.68 27.28 23.72
N LYS A 31 -10.82 26.69 24.06
CA LYS A 31 -12.10 26.91 23.39
C LYS A 31 -12.99 27.73 24.31
N THR A 32 -13.42 28.90 23.87
CA THR A 32 -14.37 29.76 24.58
C THR A 32 -15.62 29.90 23.73
N ARG A 33 -16.79 29.65 24.31
CA ARG A 33 -18.08 29.84 23.65
C ARG A 33 -18.74 31.10 24.19
N THR A 34 -19.04 32.05 23.30
CA THR A 34 -19.79 33.26 23.63
C THR A 34 -21.02 33.29 22.72
N GLY A 35 -22.19 32.98 23.27
CA GLY A 35 -23.41 32.78 22.46
C GLY A 35 -23.26 31.63 21.47
N ASN A 36 -23.53 31.89 20.19
CA ASN A 36 -23.36 30.94 19.09
C ASN A 36 -21.93 30.85 18.54
N ASP A 37 -21.05 31.78 18.93
CA ASP A 37 -19.68 31.81 18.42
C ASP A 37 -18.72 30.97 19.25
N ILE A 38 -17.90 30.17 18.56
CA ILE A 38 -16.84 29.37 19.14
C ILE A 38 -15.50 29.99 18.79
N LYS A 39 -14.88 30.69 19.75
CA LYS A 39 -13.50 31.19 19.63
C LYS A 39 -12.52 30.10 20.04
N ARG A 40 -11.51 29.84 19.21
CA ARG A 40 -10.40 28.93 19.48
C ARG A 40 -9.11 29.75 19.55
N GLU A 41 -8.34 29.56 20.61
CA GLU A 41 -7.08 30.27 20.84
C GLU A 41 -5.99 29.26 21.21
N VAL A 42 -4.84 29.34 20.55
CA VAL A 42 -3.69 28.50 20.88
C VAL A 42 -3.03 29.06 22.14
N VAL A 43 -3.04 28.28 23.22
CA VAL A 43 -2.46 28.65 24.53
C VAL A 43 -0.97 28.33 24.58
N SER A 44 -0.55 27.23 23.97
CA SER A 44 0.86 26.82 23.95
C SER A 44 1.15 25.88 22.80
N THR A 45 2.37 25.98 22.28
CA THR A 45 2.93 25.08 21.26
C THR A 45 4.21 24.46 21.80
N SER A 46 4.38 23.16 21.63
CA SER A 46 5.61 22.45 22.03
C SER A 46 5.99 21.41 20.99
N ILE A 47 7.29 21.27 20.72
CA ILE A 47 7.82 20.19 19.89
C ILE A 47 7.90 18.93 20.75
N VAL A 48 7.31 17.84 20.29
CA VAL A 48 7.30 16.55 21.00
C VAL A 48 8.05 15.45 20.27
N GLY A 49 8.51 15.70 19.04
CA GLY A 49 9.33 14.74 18.30
C GLY A 49 9.66 15.19 16.88
N SER A 50 10.45 14.37 16.19
CA SER A 50 10.78 14.51 14.78
C SER A 50 10.39 13.27 13.99
N VAL A 51 10.01 13.46 12.72
CA VAL A 51 9.62 12.42 11.78
C VAL A 51 10.68 12.37 10.69
N LYS A 52 11.43 11.26 10.64
CA LYS A 52 12.50 11.06 9.65
C LYS A 52 12.03 10.35 8.38
N LYS A 53 10.87 9.70 8.44
CA LYS A 53 10.35 8.83 7.39
C LYS A 53 8.83 8.86 7.38
N ILE A 54 8.25 8.93 6.20
CA ILE A 54 6.80 8.79 6.00
C ILE A 54 6.56 7.62 5.05
N ASN A 55 5.62 6.75 5.42
CA ASN A 55 5.11 5.71 4.54
C ASN A 55 3.86 6.24 3.86
N LYS A 56 3.91 6.41 2.54
CA LYS A 56 2.80 6.94 1.75
C LYS A 56 2.14 5.84 0.94
N PHE A 57 0.82 5.74 1.03
CA PHE A 57 -0.01 4.84 0.22
C PHE A 57 -0.57 5.62 -0.97
N GLU A 58 0.32 6.09 -1.87
CA GLU A 58 -0.05 6.86 -3.07
C GLU A 58 -0.36 5.93 -4.26
N SER A 59 0.11 4.68 -4.23
CA SER A 59 -0.15 3.70 -5.28
C SER A 59 -1.60 3.22 -5.27
N MET A 60 -2.13 2.93 -6.46
CA MET A 60 -3.45 2.30 -6.61
C MET A 60 -3.43 0.87 -6.05
N CYS A 61 -4.59 0.42 -5.57
CA CYS A 61 -4.80 -0.97 -5.20
C CYS A 61 -4.67 -1.88 -6.42
N ASP A 62 -4.20 -3.10 -6.18
CA ASP A 62 -4.25 -4.16 -7.19
C ASP A 62 -5.71 -4.56 -7.48
N TYR A 63 -5.96 -5.17 -8.64
CA TYR A 63 -7.27 -5.68 -9.01
C TYR A 63 -7.70 -6.81 -8.06
N GLN A 64 -8.93 -6.70 -7.57
CA GLN A 64 -9.60 -7.79 -6.86
C GLN A 64 -10.34 -8.66 -7.87
N TYR A 65 -9.99 -9.95 -7.91
CA TYR A 65 -10.68 -10.92 -8.74
C TYR A 65 -11.48 -11.87 -7.84
N LEU A 66 -12.78 -11.99 -8.13
CA LEU A 66 -13.66 -13.00 -7.55
C LEU A 66 -13.89 -14.08 -8.61
N PRO A 67 -13.31 -15.28 -8.48
CA PRO A 67 -13.62 -16.41 -9.32
C PRO A 67 -15.03 -16.89 -8.97
N VAL A 68 -15.98 -16.56 -9.84
CA VAL A 68 -17.39 -16.93 -9.70
C VAL A 68 -17.72 -17.99 -10.74
N SER A 69 -18.32 -19.09 -10.31
CA SER A 69 -18.86 -20.11 -11.19
C SER A 69 -20.34 -20.35 -10.87
N THR A 70 -21.12 -20.74 -11.87
CA THR A 70 -22.52 -21.16 -11.71
C THR A 70 -22.57 -22.68 -11.80
N PRO A 71 -22.54 -23.40 -10.66
CA PRO A 71 -22.57 -24.86 -10.69
C PRO A 71 -23.91 -25.36 -11.23
N VAL A 72 -23.86 -26.26 -12.21
CA VAL A 72 -25.05 -26.86 -12.86
C VAL A 72 -25.93 -27.64 -11.87
N SER A 73 -25.35 -28.07 -10.74
CA SER A 73 -25.96 -28.98 -9.76
C SER A 73 -26.65 -28.32 -8.57
N LYS A 74 -26.35 -27.05 -8.25
CA LYS A 74 -26.77 -26.40 -6.99
C LYS A 74 -27.20 -24.96 -7.23
N SER A 75 -28.45 -24.78 -7.68
CA SER A 75 -29.09 -23.48 -7.87
C SER A 75 -28.44 -22.62 -8.96
N ASN A 76 -29.25 -21.90 -9.74
CA ASN A 76 -28.78 -21.03 -10.83
C ASN A 76 -28.13 -19.73 -10.30
N THR A 77 -27.55 -19.78 -9.11
CA THR A 77 -26.95 -18.66 -8.37
C THR A 77 -25.43 -18.70 -8.51
N PRO A 78 -24.80 -17.61 -8.97
CA PRO A 78 -23.35 -17.52 -9.03
C PRO A 78 -22.73 -17.66 -7.63
N GLN A 79 -21.73 -18.54 -7.48
CA GLN A 79 -21.01 -18.77 -6.23
C GLN A 79 -19.52 -18.52 -6.42
N CYS A 80 -18.89 -17.88 -5.43
CA CYS A 80 -17.44 -17.70 -5.41
C CYS A 80 -16.79 -18.90 -4.71
N PHE A 81 -15.80 -19.50 -5.34
CA PHE A 81 -15.13 -20.69 -4.82
C PHE A 81 -13.75 -20.39 -4.21
N LEU A 82 -13.43 -19.13 -3.86
CA LEU A 82 -12.17 -18.77 -3.22
C LEU A 82 -11.95 -19.48 -1.88
N GLU A 83 -13.03 -19.65 -1.12
CA GLU A 83 -13.03 -20.34 0.18
C GLU A 83 -12.71 -21.84 0.05
N GLU A 84 -12.89 -22.43 -1.12
CA GLU A 84 -12.55 -23.83 -1.37
C GLU A 84 -11.05 -24.04 -1.65
N ILE A 85 -10.29 -22.97 -1.89
CA ILE A 85 -8.89 -23.03 -2.34
C ILE A 85 -7.92 -22.83 -1.19
N LEU A 86 -8.25 -21.95 -0.25
CA LEU A 86 -7.39 -21.65 0.89
C LEU A 86 -7.86 -22.39 2.14
N PRO A 87 -6.97 -23.09 2.85
CA PRO A 87 -7.32 -23.66 4.14
C PRO A 87 -7.70 -22.55 5.13
N THR A 88 -8.76 -22.79 5.88
CA THR A 88 -9.25 -21.94 6.98
C THR A 88 -8.35 -22.03 8.22
N GLY A 89 -7.57 -23.11 8.33
CA GLY A 89 -6.69 -23.38 9.47
C GLY A 89 -7.29 -24.33 10.51
N GLU A 90 -8.59 -24.64 10.38
CA GLU A 90 -9.30 -25.65 11.19
C GLU A 90 -9.73 -26.87 10.33
N ASP A 91 -9.19 -26.99 9.11
CA ASP A 91 -9.60 -28.01 8.16
C ASP A 91 -9.10 -29.40 8.56
N GLN A 92 -9.92 -30.41 8.30
CA GLN A 92 -9.53 -31.80 8.47
C GLN A 92 -8.54 -32.22 7.38
N LEU A 93 -7.76 -33.28 7.63
CA LEU A 93 -6.85 -33.87 6.63
C LEU A 93 -7.53 -34.15 5.28
N LYS A 94 -8.84 -34.40 5.30
CA LYS A 94 -9.68 -34.59 4.11
C LYS A 94 -9.56 -33.44 3.10
N PHE A 95 -9.46 -32.20 3.56
CA PHE A 95 -9.28 -31.02 2.70
C PHE A 95 -8.04 -31.13 1.80
N MET A 96 -6.97 -31.75 2.30
CA MET A 96 -5.72 -31.94 1.55
C MET A 96 -5.80 -33.05 0.48
N VAL A 97 -6.81 -33.93 0.59
CA VAL A 97 -6.94 -35.13 -0.26
C VAL A 97 -8.07 -34.95 -1.30
N GLU A 98 -9.06 -34.13 -0.99
CA GLU A 98 -10.17 -33.88 -1.90
C GLU A 98 -9.73 -33.10 -3.16
N PRO A 99 -10.33 -33.39 -4.32
CA PRO A 99 -10.07 -32.61 -5.53
C PRO A 99 -10.45 -31.14 -5.35
N ALA A 100 -9.48 -30.24 -5.51
CA ALA A 100 -9.69 -28.80 -5.50
C ALA A 100 -10.00 -28.25 -6.90
N PRO A 101 -10.64 -27.07 -7.01
CA PRO A 101 -10.79 -26.37 -8.29
C PRO A 101 -9.42 -26.13 -8.95
N MET A 102 -9.34 -26.29 -10.28
CA MET A 102 -8.13 -25.99 -11.05
C MET A 102 -7.98 -24.47 -11.23
N PHE A 103 -7.71 -23.77 -10.14
CA PHE A 103 -7.54 -22.33 -10.11
C PHE A 103 -6.43 -21.95 -9.13
N ILE A 104 -5.51 -21.10 -9.58
CA ILE A 104 -4.45 -20.54 -8.74
C ILE A 104 -4.67 -19.04 -8.71
N ILE A 105 -4.84 -18.50 -7.50
CA ILE A 105 -4.94 -17.05 -7.28
C ILE A 105 -3.57 -16.43 -7.58
N PRO A 106 -3.43 -15.52 -8.56
CA PRO A 106 -2.16 -14.83 -8.80
C PRO A 106 -1.72 -14.06 -7.57
N SER A 107 -0.42 -13.92 -7.31
CA SER A 107 0.09 -13.08 -6.23
C SER A 107 -0.26 -11.60 -6.41
N ASN A 108 -0.25 -11.14 -7.66
CA ASN A 108 -0.62 -9.82 -8.10
C ASN A 108 -1.25 -9.89 -9.50
N PHE A 109 -2.30 -9.11 -9.74
CA PHE A 109 -2.92 -8.99 -11.06
C PHE A 109 -2.29 -7.86 -11.87
N THR A 110 -2.03 -6.74 -11.21
CA THR A 110 -1.36 -5.58 -11.79
C THR A 110 0.12 -5.88 -11.87
N ARG A 111 0.66 -5.71 -13.08
CA ARG A 111 2.10 -5.65 -13.32
C ARG A 111 2.42 -4.23 -13.73
N SER A 112 3.28 -3.58 -12.96
CA SER A 112 3.95 -2.38 -13.45
C SER A 112 4.99 -2.84 -14.47
N ASP A 113 4.73 -2.59 -15.77
CA ASP A 113 5.72 -2.74 -16.84
C ASP A 113 6.82 -1.70 -16.67
N LYS A 114 7.64 -1.85 -15.63
CA LYS A 114 8.98 -1.29 -15.64
C LYS A 114 9.84 -2.31 -16.38
N PRO A 115 10.60 -1.91 -17.41
CA PRO A 115 11.52 -2.83 -18.07
C PRO A 115 12.41 -3.46 -17.00
N ILE A 116 12.32 -4.78 -16.85
CA ILE A 116 13.23 -5.52 -16.00
C ILE A 116 14.59 -5.37 -16.66
N ASN A 117 15.56 -4.82 -15.95
CA ASN A 117 16.92 -4.71 -16.46
C ASN A 117 17.38 -6.11 -16.91
N TYR A 118 17.87 -6.20 -18.14
CA TYR A 118 18.30 -7.47 -18.71
C TYR A 118 19.60 -7.91 -18.01
N PHE A 119 19.48 -8.73 -16.97
CA PHE A 119 20.62 -9.16 -16.14
C PHE A 119 21.47 -10.27 -16.75
N TYR A 120 21.14 -10.75 -17.96
CA TYR A 120 21.88 -11.80 -18.67
C TYR A 120 23.06 -11.27 -19.51
N THR A 121 23.35 -9.96 -19.45
CA THR A 121 24.56 -9.38 -20.02
C THR A 121 25.32 -8.60 -18.94
N GLU A 122 26.65 -8.65 -18.96
CA GLU A 122 27.51 -7.85 -18.07
C GLU A 122 27.41 -6.34 -18.35
N LYS A 123 26.68 -5.94 -19.40
CA LYS A 123 26.41 -4.54 -19.72
C LYS A 123 25.33 -4.00 -18.78
N ARG A 124 25.77 -3.48 -17.63
CA ARG A 124 24.93 -2.59 -16.81
C ARG A 124 24.52 -1.39 -17.67
N TYR A 125 23.27 -1.35 -18.11
CA TYR A 125 22.69 -0.12 -18.62
C TYR A 125 22.67 0.86 -17.45
N GLN A 126 23.51 1.91 -17.51
CA GLN A 126 23.40 3.00 -16.56
C GLN A 126 22.08 3.71 -16.87
N THR A 127 21.08 3.51 -16.01
CA THR A 127 19.92 4.39 -15.98
C THR A 127 20.45 5.78 -15.61
N LYS A 128 20.50 6.68 -16.60
CA LYS A 128 20.75 8.11 -16.35
C LYS A 128 19.51 8.69 -15.66
N ASP A 129 19.38 8.44 -14.36
CA ASP A 129 18.52 9.25 -13.50
C ASP A 129 19.29 10.51 -13.08
N THR A 130 19.53 11.39 -14.04
CA THR A 130 19.99 12.77 -13.80
C THR A 130 19.55 13.63 -14.97
N ALA A 131 18.31 14.13 -14.88
CA ALA A 131 17.89 15.33 -15.58
C ALA A 131 16.80 16.00 -14.72
N ASN A 132 17.20 17.10 -14.06
CA ASN A 132 16.46 18.01 -13.19
C ASN A 132 16.48 17.71 -11.68
N ASP A 133 17.66 17.79 -11.07
CA ASP A 133 17.86 18.77 -9.99
C ASP A 133 19.35 19.13 -9.93
N GLU A 134 19.68 20.35 -9.49
CA GLU A 134 21.03 20.94 -9.42
C GLU A 134 21.58 21.57 -10.71
N SER A 135 20.93 22.65 -11.16
CA SER A 135 21.67 23.76 -11.75
C SER A 135 22.12 24.74 -10.66
N MET A 136 23.44 24.79 -10.46
CA MET A 136 24.26 25.92 -10.01
C MET A 136 24.35 26.24 -8.51
N SER A 137 25.31 25.59 -7.85
CA SER A 137 26.13 26.26 -6.83
C SER A 137 27.52 25.62 -6.74
N ALA A 138 28.53 26.26 -7.35
CA ALA A 138 29.93 26.33 -6.90
C ALA A 138 30.82 26.83 -8.05
N ASP A 139 31.06 28.14 -8.11
CA ASP A 139 32.34 28.65 -8.61
C ASP A 139 33.07 29.18 -7.37
N ASP A 140 34.18 28.53 -7.04
CA ASP A 140 35.12 28.88 -5.97
C ASP A 140 36.32 29.64 -6.59
N GLU A 141 36.69 30.74 -5.94
CA GLU A 141 37.99 31.45 -5.89
C GLU A 141 38.95 31.52 -7.10
N VAL A 142 39.25 32.76 -7.54
CA VAL A 142 40.64 33.27 -7.70
C VAL A 142 40.71 34.79 -7.38
N HIS A 143 41.60 35.13 -6.44
CA HIS A 143 42.08 36.45 -5.94
C HIS A 143 41.35 37.10 -4.76
#